data_AF-A0A2U2SIV1-F1
#
_entry.id   AF-A0A2U2SIV1-F1
#
_cell.length_a   1.000
_cell.length_b   1.000
_cell.length_c   1.000
_cell.angle_alpha   90.00
_cell.angle_beta   90.00
_cell.angle_gamma   90.00
#
_symmetry.space_group_name_H-M   'P 1'
#
loop_
_entity.id
_entity.type
_entity.pdbx_description
1 polymer ?
#
loop_
_entity_poly.entity_id
_entity_poly.type
_entity_poly.pdbx_seq_one_letter_code
_entity_poly.pdbx_strand_id
1 'polypeptide(L)'
;MTILTALRKKNFTRAVDLAFTYGYRDAPSVATGLEIWTRDVHHLELIFTRRPYLLEAVPQEVLEQMRLIAGLLHLLGRDDPLQSVRPANGHVPGTHIESKWAPHMLLRHADFLAMMETLWERAAQRPGLYLTVRTAGDEWVCRSCREMSKMRYRLDDDFELPNPLCTCKMGCRCHLHPGIY
;
A
#
# COMPACT_ATOMS: atom_id res chain seq x y z
N MET A 1 22.26 -14.48 -0.99
CA MET A 1 21.67 -13.11 -0.98
C MET A 1 20.21 -13.24 -0.58
N THR A 2 19.77 -12.56 0.48
CA THR A 2 18.39 -12.66 0.99
C THR A 2 17.46 -11.67 0.29
N ILE A 3 16.13 -11.87 0.40
CA ILE A 3 15.12 -10.91 -0.10
C ILE A 3 15.40 -9.50 0.44
N LEU A 4 15.69 -9.37 1.74
CA LEU A 4 16.01 -8.10 2.37
C LEU A 4 17.26 -7.43 1.76
N THR A 5 18.30 -8.20 1.41
CA THR A 5 19.47 -7.65 0.72
C THR A 5 19.11 -7.12 -0.68
N ALA A 6 18.25 -7.82 -1.42
CA ALA A 6 17.80 -7.38 -2.73
C ALA A 6 16.96 -6.09 -2.63
N LEU A 7 16.01 -6.03 -1.68
CA LEU A 7 15.21 -4.84 -1.39
C LEU A 7 16.07 -3.63 -0.98
N ARG A 8 17.08 -3.83 -0.11
CA ARG A 8 18.03 -2.76 0.27
C ARG A 8 18.80 -2.19 -0.92
N LYS A 9 19.12 -3.03 -1.90
CA LYS A 9 19.77 -2.62 -3.15
C LYS A 9 18.79 -2.13 -4.23
N LYS A 10 17.49 -2.07 -3.92
CA LYS A 10 16.40 -1.74 -4.86
C LYS A 10 16.39 -2.61 -6.11
N ASN A 11 16.86 -3.86 -5.99
CA ASN A 11 16.81 -4.85 -7.06
C ASN A 11 15.51 -5.65 -6.91
N PHE A 12 14.40 -5.07 -7.36
CA PHE A 12 13.05 -5.60 -7.14
C PHE A 12 12.79 -6.89 -7.91
N THR A 13 13.26 -6.97 -9.16
CA THR A 13 13.18 -8.20 -9.97
C THR A 13 13.78 -9.39 -9.22
N ARG A 14 14.99 -9.21 -8.67
CA ARG A 14 15.63 -10.24 -7.87
C ARG A 14 14.93 -10.52 -6.53
N ALA A 15 14.32 -9.51 -5.91
CA ALA A 15 13.56 -9.70 -4.68
C ALA A 15 12.33 -10.58 -4.91
N VAL A 16 11.61 -10.34 -6.01
CA VAL A 16 10.45 -11.13 -6.44
C VAL A 16 10.88 -12.56 -6.80
N ASP A 17 11.95 -12.74 -7.58
CA ASP A 17 12.49 -14.07 -7.93
C ASP A 17 12.77 -14.92 -6.68
N LEU A 18 13.39 -14.31 -5.67
CA LEU A 18 13.67 -14.98 -4.41
C LEU A 18 12.38 -15.35 -3.65
N ALA A 19 11.35 -14.49 -3.68
CA ALA A 19 10.07 -14.78 -3.05
C ALA A 19 9.36 -16.00 -3.68
N PHE A 20 9.36 -16.10 -5.01
CA PHE A 20 8.89 -17.28 -5.73
C PHE A 20 9.74 -18.52 -5.45
N THR A 21 11.07 -18.38 -5.48
CA THR A 21 12.00 -19.49 -5.23
C THR A 21 11.80 -20.11 -3.84
N TYR A 22 11.49 -19.30 -2.83
CA TYR A 22 11.25 -19.76 -1.47
C TYR A 22 9.77 -20.12 -1.18
N GLY A 23 8.89 -20.11 -2.18
CA GLY A 23 7.48 -20.48 -2.01
C GLY A 23 6.67 -19.48 -1.17
N TYR A 24 7.11 -18.24 -1.06
CA TYR A 24 6.30 -17.16 -0.46
C TYR A 24 5.27 -16.59 -1.44
N ARG A 25 5.47 -16.84 -2.74
CA ARG A 25 4.57 -16.51 -3.83
C ARG A 25 4.31 -17.75 -4.67
N ASP A 26 3.03 -18.00 -4.93
CA ASP A 26 2.59 -19.05 -5.82
C ASP A 26 2.12 -18.46 -7.15
N ALA A 27 2.60 -19.00 -8.26
CA ALA A 27 2.03 -18.79 -9.59
C ALA A 27 1.49 -20.14 -10.07
N PRO A 28 0.16 -20.36 -10.00
CA PRO A 28 -0.43 -21.65 -10.37
C PRO A 28 -0.31 -22.00 -11.87
N SER A 29 0.13 -21.08 -12.74
CA SER A 29 0.43 -21.35 -14.15
C SER A 29 1.48 -20.40 -14.77
N VAL A 30 2.15 -20.84 -15.85
CA VAL A 30 3.19 -20.05 -16.55
C VAL A 30 2.65 -18.75 -17.16
N ALA A 31 1.39 -18.74 -17.65
CA ALA A 31 0.77 -17.54 -18.22
C ALA A 31 0.45 -16.48 -17.15
N THR A 32 0.06 -16.89 -15.94
CA THR A 32 -0.21 -15.96 -14.82
C THR A 32 1.05 -15.60 -14.04
N GLY A 33 2.10 -16.43 -14.11
CA GLY A 33 3.35 -16.21 -13.37
C GLY A 33 4.07 -14.93 -13.78
N LEU A 34 4.17 -14.64 -15.08
CA LEU A 34 4.81 -13.40 -15.54
C LEU A 34 3.98 -12.15 -15.18
N GLU A 35 2.66 -12.24 -15.21
CA GLU A 35 1.76 -11.15 -14.82
C GLU A 35 1.87 -10.85 -13.32
N ILE A 36 1.81 -11.88 -12.48
CA ILE A 36 1.98 -11.75 -11.02
C ILE A 36 3.37 -11.17 -10.71
N TRP A 37 4.40 -11.68 -11.38
CA TRP A 37 5.77 -11.19 -11.21
C TRP A 37 5.89 -9.72 -11.57
N THR A 38 5.35 -9.31 -12.73
CA THR A 38 5.43 -7.92 -13.22
C THR A 38 4.66 -6.98 -12.30
N ARG A 39 3.48 -7.41 -11.84
CA ARG A 39 2.68 -6.68 -10.87
C ARG A 39 3.43 -6.50 -9.54
N ASP A 40 4.04 -7.56 -9.01
CA ASP A 40 4.77 -7.49 -7.75
C ASP A 40 6.02 -6.60 -7.85
N VAL A 41 6.74 -6.62 -8.99
CA VAL A 41 7.85 -5.67 -9.25
C VAL A 41 7.33 -4.24 -9.26
N HIS A 42 6.27 -3.97 -10.00
CA HIS A 42 5.65 -2.63 -10.08
C HIS A 42 5.18 -2.14 -8.71
N HIS A 43 4.55 -3.01 -7.92
CA HIS A 43 4.15 -2.70 -6.55
C HIS A 43 5.34 -2.31 -5.66
N LEU A 44 6.46 -3.02 -5.76
CA LEU A 44 7.68 -2.65 -5.05
C LEU A 44 8.22 -1.29 -5.51
N GLU A 45 8.17 -0.99 -6.81
CA GLU A 45 8.55 0.32 -7.34
C GLU A 45 7.69 1.43 -6.72
N LEU A 46 6.37 1.24 -6.66
CA LEU A 46 5.46 2.19 -6.02
C LEU A 46 5.78 2.38 -4.52
N ILE A 47 5.99 1.29 -3.76
CA ILE A 47 6.34 1.35 -2.33
C ILE A 47 7.63 2.17 -2.10
N PHE A 48 8.64 1.99 -2.95
CA PHE A 48 9.96 2.60 -2.75
C PHE A 48 10.10 3.99 -3.35
N THR A 49 9.22 4.40 -4.27
CA THR A 49 9.28 5.71 -4.94
C THR A 49 8.20 6.68 -4.47
N ARG A 50 7.02 6.19 -4.11
CA ARG A 50 5.87 7.01 -3.73
C ARG A 50 5.77 7.12 -2.21
N ARG A 51 5.24 8.26 -1.76
CA ARG A 51 5.09 8.58 -0.34
C ARG A 51 3.69 9.16 -0.15
N PRO A 52 2.83 8.53 0.65
CA PRO A 52 1.52 9.11 0.96
C PRO A 52 1.68 10.36 1.83
N TYR A 53 0.79 11.34 1.66
CA TYR A 53 0.77 12.58 2.43
C TYR A 53 0.64 12.32 3.94
N LEU A 54 -0.08 11.26 4.32
CA LEU A 54 -0.20 10.82 5.72
C LEU A 54 1.16 10.58 6.40
N LEU A 55 2.20 10.30 5.62
CA LEU A 55 3.56 10.07 6.11
C LEU A 55 4.52 11.22 5.79
N GLU A 56 4.07 12.39 5.34
CA GLU A 56 4.92 13.51 4.87
C GLU A 56 5.91 14.04 5.91
N ALA A 57 5.55 13.99 7.20
CA ALA A 57 6.41 14.45 8.30
C ALA A 57 7.41 13.38 8.81
N VAL A 58 7.34 12.14 8.31
CA VAL A 58 8.22 11.04 8.74
C VAL A 58 9.68 11.31 8.30
N PRO A 59 10.69 11.15 9.19
CA PRO A 59 12.09 11.28 8.78
C PRO A 59 12.50 10.27 7.70
N GLN A 60 13.35 10.68 6.75
CA GLN A 60 13.72 9.84 5.60
C GLN A 60 14.32 8.49 6.00
N GLU A 61 15.16 8.45 7.04
CA GLU A 61 15.77 7.21 7.53
C GLU A 61 14.73 6.21 8.03
N VAL A 62 13.71 6.71 8.74
CA VAL A 62 12.59 5.89 9.24
C VAL A 62 11.73 5.43 8.07
N LEU A 63 11.48 6.31 7.09
CA LEU A 63 10.73 5.99 5.88
C LEU A 63 11.41 4.87 5.06
N GLU A 64 12.74 4.91 4.90
CA GLU A 64 13.50 3.85 4.22
C GLU A 64 13.38 2.50 4.95
N GLN A 65 13.42 2.49 6.29
CA GLN A 65 13.17 1.28 7.06
C GLN A 65 11.74 0.77 6.87
N MET A 66 10.75 1.66 6.86
CA MET A 66 9.35 1.32 6.60
C MET A 66 9.17 0.71 5.21
N ARG A 67 9.84 1.24 4.18
CA ARG A 67 9.81 0.71 2.80
C ARG A 67 10.35 -0.72 2.73
N LEU A 68 11.43 -1.02 3.44
CA LEU A 68 11.96 -2.38 3.52
C LEU A 68 10.97 -3.35 4.16
N ILE A 69 10.31 -2.94 5.25
CA ILE A 69 9.30 -3.76 5.93
C ILE A 69 8.07 -3.94 5.04
N ALA A 70 7.58 -2.87 4.41
CA ALA A 70 6.46 -2.93 3.46
C ALA A 70 6.77 -3.86 2.28
N GLY A 71 7.95 -3.75 1.67
CA GLY A 71 8.36 -4.64 0.59
C GLY A 71 8.43 -6.11 1.01
N LEU A 72 8.89 -6.39 2.23
CA LEU A 72 8.86 -7.75 2.79
C LEU A 72 7.42 -8.23 3.02
N LEU A 73 6.56 -7.43 3.65
CA LEU A 73 5.15 -7.77 3.88
C LEU A 73 4.43 -8.11 2.57
N HIS A 74 4.63 -7.28 1.54
CA HIS A 74 4.10 -7.52 0.19
C HIS A 74 4.53 -8.89 -0.32
N LEU A 75 5.84 -9.14 -0.42
CA LEU A 75 6.40 -10.37 -1.00
C LEU A 75 6.06 -11.64 -0.20
N LEU A 76 5.94 -11.53 1.13
CA LEU A 76 5.60 -12.66 1.99
C LEU A 76 4.10 -12.98 1.98
N GLY A 77 3.26 -12.11 1.39
CA GLY A 77 1.81 -12.27 1.42
C GLY A 77 1.22 -12.29 2.83
N ARG A 78 1.90 -11.65 3.80
CA ARG A 78 1.48 -11.62 5.19
C ARG A 78 0.89 -10.26 5.52
N ASP A 79 -0.36 -10.29 5.99
CA ASP A 79 -1.04 -9.12 6.53
C ASP A 79 -0.71 -8.89 8.01
N ASP A 80 -0.13 -9.90 8.67
CA ASP A 80 0.30 -9.75 10.05
C ASP A 80 1.50 -8.83 10.15
N PRO A 81 1.48 -7.82 11.04
CA PRO A 81 2.61 -6.94 11.23
C PRO A 81 3.80 -7.78 11.66
N LEU A 82 4.83 -7.84 10.80
CA LEU A 82 6.12 -8.40 11.17
C LEU A 82 6.56 -7.68 12.44
N GLN A 83 6.94 -8.44 13.48
CA GLN A 83 7.56 -7.87 14.68
C GLN A 83 8.85 -7.17 14.26
N SER A 84 8.71 -5.91 13.89
CA SER A 84 9.80 -5.01 13.57
C SER A 84 10.07 -4.17 14.80
N VAL A 85 11.35 -3.94 15.03
CA VAL A 85 11.97 -3.18 16.10
C VAL A 85 11.04 -2.06 16.58
N ARG A 86 10.51 -2.21 17.79
CA ARG A 86 9.64 -1.20 18.42
C ARG A 86 10.47 0.04 18.70
N PRO A 87 10.17 1.21 18.12
CA PRO A 87 10.69 2.46 18.65
C PRO A 87 10.26 2.58 20.11
N ALA A 88 11.09 3.20 20.95
CA ALA A 88 10.86 3.33 22.39
C ALA A 88 9.49 3.94 22.75
N ASN A 89 8.89 4.69 21.82
CA ASN A 89 7.67 5.48 22.04
C ASN A 89 6.41 4.87 21.39
N GLY A 90 6.52 3.68 20.77
CA GLY A 90 5.40 2.92 20.20
C GLY A 90 4.77 3.45 18.90
N HIS A 91 5.12 4.67 18.46
CA HIS A 91 4.59 5.31 17.25
C HIS A 91 5.72 5.79 16.33
N VAL A 92 5.42 5.99 15.04
CA VAL A 92 6.38 6.55 14.07
C VAL A 92 6.49 8.08 14.26
N PRO A 93 7.71 8.65 14.36
CA PRO A 93 7.91 10.09 14.47
C PRO A 93 7.18 10.87 13.37
N GLY A 94 6.53 11.98 13.77
CA GLY A 94 5.74 12.80 12.84
C GLY A 94 4.35 12.25 12.52
N THR A 95 3.91 11.17 13.17
CA THR A 95 2.59 10.56 12.94
C THR A 95 1.94 10.11 14.25
N HIS A 96 0.64 9.83 14.19
CA HIS A 96 -0.12 9.19 15.28
C HIS A 96 -0.16 7.65 15.15
N ILE A 97 0.53 7.08 14.15
CA ILE A 97 0.39 5.68 13.75
C ILE A 97 1.38 4.83 14.56
N GLU A 98 0.90 3.72 15.12
CA GLU A 98 1.78 2.78 15.82
C GLU A 98 2.78 2.17 14.84
N SER A 99 4.02 1.99 15.29
CA SER A 99 5.13 1.60 14.42
C SER A 99 4.91 0.28 13.67
N LYS A 100 4.16 -0.65 14.27
CA LYS A 100 3.81 -1.93 13.65
C LYS A 100 2.86 -1.78 12.45
N TRP A 101 2.05 -0.72 12.41
CA TRP A 101 1.06 -0.48 11.36
C TRP A 101 1.55 0.47 10.27
N ALA A 102 2.51 1.34 10.58
CA ALA A 102 2.96 2.37 9.66
C ALA A 102 3.47 1.83 8.30
N PRO A 103 4.18 0.67 8.20
CA PRO A 103 4.54 0.09 6.91
C PRO A 103 3.34 -0.23 6.01
N HIS A 104 2.18 -0.56 6.59
CA HIS A 104 0.96 -0.82 5.81
C HIS A 104 0.44 0.43 5.09
N MET A 105 0.83 1.64 5.52
CA MET A 105 0.44 2.87 4.81
C MET A 105 1.11 2.94 3.44
N LEU A 106 2.36 2.46 3.32
CA LEU A 106 3.06 2.37 2.03
C LEU A 106 2.43 1.30 1.13
N LEU A 107 2.09 0.14 1.69
CA LEU A 107 1.39 -0.93 0.97
C LEU A 107 0.06 -0.44 0.38
N ARG A 108 -0.80 0.11 1.24
CA ARG A 108 -2.12 0.60 0.85
C ARG A 108 -2.04 1.75 -0.15
N HIS A 109 -0.99 2.58 -0.05
CA HIS A 109 -0.78 3.64 -1.03
C HIS A 109 -0.37 3.06 -2.39
N ALA A 110 0.52 2.08 -2.42
CA ALA A 110 0.87 1.38 -3.65
C ALA A 110 -0.35 0.67 -4.27
N ASP A 111 -1.19 0.02 -3.45
CA ASP A 111 -2.46 -0.57 -3.92
C ASP A 111 -3.40 0.47 -4.52
N PHE A 112 -3.53 1.63 -3.87
CA PHE A 112 -4.33 2.75 -4.37
C PHE A 112 -3.82 3.24 -5.72
N LEU A 113 -2.51 3.48 -5.87
CA LEU A 113 -1.93 3.97 -7.11
C LEU A 113 -2.06 2.96 -8.25
N ALA A 114 -1.73 1.68 -8.00
CA ALA A 114 -1.88 0.63 -8.99
C ALA A 114 -3.35 0.46 -9.45
N MET A 115 -4.30 0.60 -8.52
CA MET A 115 -5.73 0.61 -8.84
C MET A 115 -6.10 1.83 -9.70
N MET A 116 -5.63 3.03 -9.33
CA MET A 116 -5.90 4.25 -10.10
C MET A 116 -5.34 4.16 -11.53
N GLU A 117 -4.13 3.65 -11.71
CA GLU A 117 -3.53 3.40 -13.03
C GLU A 117 -4.40 2.48 -13.88
N THR A 118 -4.82 1.34 -13.30
CA THR A 118 -5.71 0.37 -13.97
C THR A 118 -7.06 1.00 -14.36
N LEU A 119 -7.60 1.88 -13.51
CA LEU A 119 -8.87 2.55 -13.76
C LEU A 119 -8.74 3.62 -14.84
N TRP A 120 -7.61 4.34 -14.88
CA TRP A 120 -7.30 5.32 -15.92
C TRP A 120 -7.19 4.66 -17.31
N GLU A 121 -6.50 3.53 -17.41
CA GLU A 121 -6.42 2.76 -18.67
C GLU A 121 -7.79 2.33 -19.20
N ARG A 122 -8.74 2.07 -18.29
CA ARG A 122 -10.10 1.60 -18.61
C ARG A 122 -11.13 2.73 -18.67
N ALA A 123 -10.74 3.97 -18.39
CA ALA A 123 -11.65 5.11 -18.27
C ALA A 123 -12.44 5.36 -19.56
N ALA A 124 -11.79 5.23 -20.72
CA ALA A 124 -12.41 5.41 -22.04
C ALA A 124 -13.55 4.40 -22.31
N GLN A 125 -13.54 3.25 -21.66
CA GLN A 125 -14.54 2.19 -21.84
C GLN A 125 -15.69 2.29 -20.84
N ARG A 126 -15.63 3.22 -19.88
CA ARG A 126 -16.59 3.32 -18.77
C ARG A 126 -17.06 4.76 -18.56
N PRO A 127 -17.87 5.31 -19.47
CA PRO A 127 -18.49 6.62 -19.27
C PRO A 127 -19.33 6.59 -17.99
N GLY A 128 -19.14 7.59 -17.11
CA GLY A 128 -19.84 7.67 -15.83
C GLY A 128 -19.23 6.86 -14.68
N LEU A 129 -18.02 6.32 -14.86
CA LEU A 129 -17.26 5.70 -13.76
C LEU A 129 -17.06 6.71 -12.62
N TYR A 130 -17.49 6.34 -11.42
CA TYR A 130 -17.16 7.04 -10.19
C TYR A 130 -16.50 6.07 -9.22
N LEU A 131 -15.76 6.64 -8.28
CA LEU A 131 -15.03 5.93 -7.27
C LEU A 131 -15.65 6.23 -5.91
N THR A 132 -15.65 5.22 -5.05
CA THR A 132 -16.07 5.35 -3.67
C THR A 132 -14.99 4.79 -2.78
N VAL A 133 -14.85 5.37 -1.59
CA VAL A 133 -13.95 4.84 -0.58
C VAL A 133 -14.75 3.96 0.36
N ARG A 134 -14.37 2.69 0.51
CA ARG A 134 -14.93 1.81 1.54
C ARG A 134 -14.03 1.82 2.77
N THR A 135 -14.64 1.95 3.94
CA THR A 135 -13.94 1.85 5.21
C THR A 135 -13.83 0.40 5.65
N ALA A 136 -13.01 0.12 6.67
CA ALA A 136 -12.92 -1.20 7.29
C ALA A 136 -14.24 -1.66 7.96
N GLY A 137 -15.20 -0.75 8.19
CA GLY A 137 -16.51 -1.09 8.74
C GLY A 137 -16.54 -1.40 10.24
N ASP A 138 -15.46 -1.13 10.97
CA ASP A 138 -15.37 -1.37 12.41
C ASP A 138 -15.40 -0.07 13.25
N GLU A 139 -15.37 -0.22 14.57
CA GLU A 139 -15.40 0.88 15.53
C GLU A 139 -14.18 1.81 15.44
N TRP A 140 -13.07 1.33 14.88
CA TRP A 140 -11.80 2.05 14.77
C TRP A 140 -11.74 2.96 13.54
N VAL A 141 -12.78 2.97 12.69
CA VAL A 141 -12.90 3.90 11.58
C VAL A 141 -13.10 5.32 12.11
N CYS A 142 -12.10 6.19 11.87
CA CYS A 142 -12.14 7.59 12.30
C CYS A 142 -13.16 8.43 11.52
N ARG A 143 -13.55 9.59 12.09
CA ARG A 143 -14.54 10.51 11.49
C ARG A 143 -14.17 10.91 10.05
N SER A 144 -12.91 11.27 9.81
CA SER A 144 -12.44 11.68 8.47
C SER A 144 -12.64 10.58 7.42
N CYS A 145 -12.28 9.34 7.74
CA CYS A 145 -12.52 8.19 6.87
C CYS A 145 -14.02 7.91 6.64
N ARG A 146 -14.88 8.14 7.65
CA ARG A 146 -16.34 8.01 7.49
C ARG A 146 -16.89 9.06 6.52
N GLU A 147 -16.45 10.30 6.62
CA GLU A 147 -16.92 11.35 5.70
C GLU A 147 -16.42 11.10 4.27
N MET A 148 -15.14 10.76 4.10
CA MET A 148 -14.58 10.37 2.81
C MET A 148 -15.37 9.21 2.16
N SER A 149 -15.86 8.24 2.94
CA SER A 149 -16.63 7.11 2.41
C SER A 149 -18.03 7.43 1.90
N LYS A 150 -18.57 8.62 2.26
CA LYS A 150 -19.87 9.09 1.76
C LYS A 150 -19.75 9.84 0.44
N MET A 151 -18.54 10.20 0.04
CA MET A 151 -18.27 10.97 -1.17
C MET A 151 -18.18 10.05 -2.39
N ARG A 152 -18.48 10.63 -3.56
CA ARG A 152 -18.22 10.03 -4.87
C ARG A 152 -17.14 10.85 -5.52
N TYR A 153 -16.10 10.17 -5.98
CA TYR A 153 -14.97 10.78 -6.64
C TYR A 153 -14.99 10.45 -8.12
N ARG A 154 -14.58 11.39 -8.94
CA ARG A 154 -14.19 11.14 -10.33
C ARG A 154 -12.73 10.72 -10.38
N LEU A 155 -12.28 10.22 -11.54
CA LEU A 155 -10.86 9.85 -11.73
C LEU A 155 -9.90 11.05 -11.66
N ASP A 156 -10.40 12.23 -12.02
CA ASP A 156 -9.69 13.51 -12.03
C ASP A 156 -9.77 14.27 -10.70
N ASP A 157 -10.50 13.75 -9.70
CA ASP A 157 -10.58 14.39 -8.38
C ASP A 157 -9.29 14.17 -7.59
N ASP A 158 -8.89 15.22 -6.87
CA ASP A 158 -7.72 15.18 -5.99
C ASP A 158 -8.09 14.53 -4.65
N PHE A 159 -7.80 13.24 -4.53
CA PHE A 159 -7.87 12.52 -3.26
C PHE A 159 -6.82 11.40 -3.21
N GLU A 160 -6.43 11.01 -2.01
CA GLU A 160 -5.41 9.99 -1.78
C GLU A 160 -5.89 8.95 -0.75
N LEU A 161 -5.51 7.70 -0.97
CA LEU A 161 -5.46 6.68 0.08
C LEU A 161 -4.00 6.24 0.31
N PRO A 162 -3.55 6.05 1.56
CA PRO A 162 -4.17 6.38 2.85
C PRO A 162 -4.71 7.80 2.97
N ASN A 163 -5.89 7.97 3.58
CA ASN A 163 -6.47 9.30 3.81
C ASN A 163 -5.48 10.17 4.62
N PRO A 164 -5.02 11.33 4.10
CA PRO A 164 -4.06 12.21 4.78
C PRO A 164 -4.57 12.72 6.14
N LEU A 165 -5.89 12.79 6.30
CA LEU A 165 -6.57 13.25 7.51
C LEU A 165 -7.04 12.08 8.40
N CYS A 166 -6.51 10.86 8.19
CA CYS A 166 -6.78 9.74 9.08
C CYS A 166 -6.24 10.04 10.49
N THR A 167 -6.96 9.62 11.53
CA THR A 167 -6.53 9.73 12.93
C THR A 167 -6.48 8.39 13.66
N CYS A 168 -6.65 7.28 12.93
CA CYS A 168 -6.63 5.94 13.50
C CYS A 168 -5.19 5.53 13.84
N LYS A 169 -4.94 5.05 15.06
CA LYS A 169 -3.61 4.55 15.48
C LYS A 169 -3.08 3.39 14.63
N MET A 170 -3.99 2.66 13.96
CA MET A 170 -3.65 1.60 13.00
C MET A 170 -3.37 2.12 11.59
N GLY A 171 -3.42 3.44 11.38
CA GLY A 171 -3.38 4.07 10.07
C GLY A 171 -4.69 3.92 9.29
N CYS A 172 -4.73 4.48 8.08
CA CYS A 172 -5.90 4.39 7.22
C CYS A 172 -6.11 2.96 6.75
N ARG A 173 -7.29 2.41 7.03
CA ARG A 173 -7.66 1.05 6.59
C ARG A 173 -8.69 1.01 5.46
N CYS A 174 -8.84 2.13 4.75
CA CYS A 174 -9.82 2.26 3.69
C CYS A 174 -9.28 1.75 2.35
N HIS A 175 -10.20 1.41 1.44
CA HIS A 175 -9.91 0.88 0.11
C HIS A 175 -10.77 1.56 -0.95
N LEU A 176 -10.21 1.68 -2.15
CA LEU A 176 -10.91 2.26 -3.30
C LEU A 176 -11.82 1.21 -3.95
N HIS A 177 -13.04 1.60 -4.28
CA HIS A 177 -13.99 0.76 -5.01
C HIS A 177 -14.58 1.50 -6.20
N PRO A 178 -14.44 0.97 -7.43
CA PRO A 178 -15.13 1.51 -8.59
C PRO A 178 -16.62 1.18 -8.52
N GLY A 179 -17.47 2.16 -8.81
CA GLY A 179 -18.91 2.02 -8.97
C GLY A 179 -19.34 2.34 -10.40
N ILE A 180 -20.39 1.68 -10.87
CA ILE A 180 -21.06 1.99 -12.14
C ILE A 180 -22.47 2.46 -11.78
N TYR A 181 -22.99 3.46 -12.48
CA TYR A 181 -24.38 3.91 -12.37
C TYR A 181 -25.34 2.88 -12.94
#